data_AF-A0A6E8W0L0-F1
#
_entry.id   AF-A0A6E8W0L0-F1
#
_cell.length_a   1.000
_cell.length_b   1.000
_cell.length_c   1.000
_cell.angle_alpha   90.00
_cell.angle_beta   90.00
_cell.angle_gamma   90.00
#
_symmetry.space_group_name_H-M   'P 1'
#
loop_
_entity.id
_entity.type
_entity.pdbx_description
1 polymer ?
#
loop_
_entity_poly.entity_id
_entity_poly.type
_entity_poly.pdbx_seq_one_letter_code
_entity_poly.pdbx_strand_id
1 'polypeptide(L)'
;MAKWGEGDPRWIVEERPDATNVNNWHWTEKNATPWSKDKLKVLLDGFVIAESGLECTVTKIDKLDGEATANNRKGKLIFFYEWNIVLLWKGRYNDEEVTGKVSIPNLSEENDVDEVELTVSVDSSNPASEKLKLFMYNIGRDKLRKQLDTYIRELKADFAKGLILPKKDEMNGTETAPQKKDKETVYASGFNKKKIDLETVTSSPDASKQKSVGCKLDLKTLQTTEKFQCRANELFDALTREDMVTAFTRGHVKHELFKGGDFVYFGGNISGKFEEIVQNKKIVQTWRYKQWPSGHYSTVTMELEEKEDHTELNLTQTMIPAAELETTKQNWQRYYWNSIRSAFGFGSFLC
;
A
#
# COMPACT_ATOMS: atom_id res chain seq x y z
N MET A 1 9.91 59.07 6.53
CA MET A 1 10.92 58.70 5.51
C MET A 1 12.22 58.42 6.24
N ALA A 2 12.79 57.23 6.10
CA ALA A 2 14.09 56.92 6.69
C ALA A 2 15.18 57.75 6.01
N LYS A 3 16.17 58.22 6.79
CA LYS A 3 17.27 59.06 6.28
C LYS A 3 18.19 58.23 5.37
N TRP A 4 18.57 58.79 4.23
CA TRP A 4 19.49 58.17 3.29
C TRP A 4 20.87 57.97 3.95
N GLY A 5 21.31 56.73 4.07
CA GLY A 5 22.62 56.36 4.65
C GLY A 5 22.58 55.69 6.03
N GLU A 6 21.43 55.68 6.71
CA GLU A 6 21.22 54.88 7.93
C GLU A 6 20.20 53.79 7.61
N GLY A 7 20.70 52.61 7.22
CA GLY A 7 19.86 51.42 7.10
C GLY A 7 19.22 51.11 8.46
N ASP A 8 17.90 50.94 8.47
CA ASP A 8 17.15 50.55 9.68
C ASP A 8 17.80 49.26 10.25
N PRO A 9 18.18 49.23 11.54
CA PRO A 9 18.81 48.06 12.17
C PRO A 9 18.01 46.76 12.03
N ARG A 10 16.69 46.84 11.76
CA ARG A 10 15.84 45.68 11.48
C ARG A 10 16.10 45.03 10.10
N TRP A 11 16.85 45.70 9.22
CA TRP A 11 17.07 45.32 7.82
C TRP A 11 18.56 45.09 7.51
N ILE A 12 19.44 45.19 8.51
CA ILE A 12 20.86 44.88 8.39
C ILE A 12 21.04 43.36 8.54
N VAL A 13 21.36 42.68 7.44
CA VAL A 13 21.76 41.27 7.46
C VAL A 13 23.25 41.24 7.77
N GLU A 14 23.61 41.05 9.04
CA GLU A 14 24.98 40.71 9.42
C GLU A 14 25.28 39.28 8.99
N GLU A 15 26.24 39.10 8.08
CA GLU A 15 26.83 37.79 7.82
C GLU A 15 27.63 37.37 9.06
N ARG A 16 27.06 36.44 9.82
CA ARG A 16 27.73 35.87 10.98
C ARG A 16 28.63 34.71 10.54
N PRO A 17 29.85 34.60 11.12
CA PRO A 17 30.80 33.55 10.80
C PRO A 17 30.38 32.14 11.26
N ASP A 18 29.25 31.99 11.95
CA ASP A 18 28.79 30.74 12.54
C ASP A 18 27.85 29.92 11.62
N ALA A 19 27.43 30.46 10.46
CA ALA A 19 26.58 29.77 9.47
C ALA A 19 25.35 29.06 10.09
N THR A 20 24.85 29.57 11.23
CA THR A 20 23.77 28.94 11.98
C THR A 20 22.43 29.20 11.29
N ASN A 21 21.64 28.15 11.01
CA ASN A 21 20.31 28.27 10.39
C ASN A 21 19.29 28.88 11.35
N VAL A 22 19.35 30.19 11.54
CA VAL A 22 18.46 30.94 12.43
C VAL A 22 17.01 30.75 11.95
N ASN A 23 16.12 30.33 12.85
CA ASN A 23 14.69 30.06 12.61
C ASN A 23 14.34 28.90 11.64
N ASN A 24 15.27 27.99 11.30
CA ASN A 24 15.02 26.88 10.35
C ASN A 24 14.48 27.38 8.97
N TRP A 25 14.90 28.56 8.54
CA TRP A 25 14.43 29.19 7.30
C TRP A 25 15.12 28.59 6.06
N HIS A 26 16.37 28.16 6.21
CA HIS A 26 17.13 27.47 5.16
C HIS A 26 16.86 25.97 5.18
N TRP A 27 16.81 25.36 4.00
CA TRP A 27 16.65 23.91 3.85
C TRP A 27 17.77 23.20 4.61
N THR A 28 17.40 22.31 5.54
CA THR A 28 18.37 21.46 6.23
C THR A 28 18.00 20.02 5.94
N GLU A 29 18.90 19.31 5.27
CA GLU A 29 18.75 17.90 4.90
C GLU A 29 19.69 17.06 5.75
N LYS A 30 19.16 15.97 6.30
CA LYS A 30 19.96 14.98 7.01
C LYS A 30 19.76 13.62 6.34
N ASN A 31 20.86 13.02 5.91
CA ASN A 31 20.84 11.65 5.41
C ASN A 31 20.48 10.68 6.55
N ALA A 32 19.35 10.00 6.41
CA ALA A 32 18.87 8.98 7.34
C ALA A 32 19.14 7.55 6.87
N THR A 33 19.66 7.37 5.65
CA THR A 33 19.90 6.06 5.02
C THR A 33 20.71 5.09 5.88
N PRO A 34 21.86 5.47 6.49
CA PRO A 34 22.63 4.54 7.32
C PRO A 34 21.85 4.09 8.56
N TRP A 35 21.22 5.05 9.26
CA TRP A 35 20.38 4.78 10.43
C TRP A 35 19.21 3.86 10.07
N SER A 36 18.54 4.12 8.94
CA SER A 36 17.42 3.30 8.49
C SER A 36 17.83 1.87 8.16
N LYS A 37 18.98 1.68 7.51
CA LYS A 37 19.50 0.34 7.22
C LYS A 37 19.78 -0.44 8.49
N ASP A 38 20.39 0.19 9.49
CA ASP A 38 20.68 -0.47 10.76
C ASP A 38 19.40 -0.76 11.55
N LYS A 39 18.45 0.18 11.57
CA LYS A 39 17.18 -0.01 12.25
C LYS A 39 16.35 -1.14 11.62
N LEU A 40 16.25 -1.19 10.30
CA LEU A 40 15.54 -2.27 9.59
C LEU A 40 16.20 -3.63 9.81
N LYS A 41 17.53 -3.70 9.88
CA LYS A 41 18.24 -4.92 10.30
C LYS A 41 17.84 -5.37 11.70
N VAL A 42 17.86 -4.46 12.68
CA VAL A 42 17.48 -4.78 14.07
C VAL A 42 16.05 -5.27 14.19
N LEU A 43 15.11 -4.73 13.39
CA LEU A 43 13.69 -5.09 13.46
C LEU A 43 13.35 -6.39 12.74
N LEU A 44 14.06 -6.71 11.66
CA LEU A 44 13.70 -7.79 10.75
C LEU A 44 14.63 -9.01 10.86
N ASP A 45 15.91 -8.82 11.16
CA ASP A 45 16.85 -9.94 11.26
C ASP A 45 16.59 -10.77 12.52
N GLY A 46 16.40 -12.08 12.35
CA GLY A 46 16.02 -12.98 13.43
C GLY A 46 14.57 -12.81 13.92
N PHE A 47 13.73 -12.04 13.22
CA PHE A 47 12.35 -11.80 13.65
C PHE A 47 11.53 -13.10 13.60
N VAL A 48 10.98 -13.49 14.76
CA VAL A 48 10.18 -14.71 14.93
C VAL A 48 8.69 -14.42 14.84
N ILE A 49 8.00 -15.17 14.00
CA ILE A 49 6.56 -15.10 13.73
C ILE A 49 5.97 -16.44 14.17
N ALA A 50 5.35 -16.46 15.36
CA ALA A 50 4.73 -17.66 15.92
C ALA A 50 3.25 -17.40 16.22
N GLU A 51 2.37 -18.26 15.71
CA GLU A 51 0.94 -18.23 16.01
C GLU A 51 0.27 -19.58 15.68
N SER A 52 -0.72 -20.00 16.47
CA SER A 52 -1.48 -21.24 16.25
C SER A 52 -0.63 -22.52 16.09
N GLY A 53 0.50 -22.60 16.81
CA GLY A 53 1.41 -23.75 16.79
C GLY A 53 2.29 -23.86 15.54
N LEU A 54 2.30 -22.82 14.69
CA LEU A 54 3.24 -22.65 13.58
C LEU A 54 4.24 -21.56 13.92
N GLU A 55 5.50 -21.76 13.52
CA GLU A 55 6.58 -20.80 13.73
C GLU A 55 7.41 -20.66 12.45
N CYS A 56 7.62 -19.41 12.04
CA CYS A 56 8.55 -19.02 11.00
C CYS A 56 9.49 -17.95 11.56
N THR A 57 10.73 -17.96 11.10
CA THR A 57 11.76 -16.99 11.49
C THR A 57 12.35 -16.35 10.25
N VAL A 58 12.45 -15.02 10.25
CA VAL A 58 13.25 -14.29 9.26
C VAL A 58 14.72 -14.55 9.57
N THR A 59 15.43 -15.18 8.64
CA THR A 59 16.82 -15.62 8.85
C THR A 59 17.85 -14.61 8.41
N LYS A 60 17.51 -13.80 7.41
CA LYS A 60 18.43 -12.85 6.79
C LYS A 60 17.66 -11.83 5.95
N ILE A 61 18.21 -10.63 5.86
CA ILE A 61 17.85 -9.66 4.82
C ILE A 61 18.72 -9.91 3.59
N ASP A 62 18.11 -10.43 2.51
CA ASP A 62 18.78 -10.73 1.22
C ASP A 62 19.11 -9.44 0.46
N LYS A 63 18.16 -8.49 0.47
CA LYS A 63 18.27 -7.19 -0.21
C LYS A 63 17.67 -6.08 0.65
N LEU A 64 18.38 -4.95 0.72
CA LEU A 64 17.93 -3.74 1.41
C LEU A 64 18.44 -2.52 0.66
N ASP A 65 17.78 -2.24 -0.46
CA ASP A 65 18.12 -1.16 -1.37
C ASP A 65 17.13 -0.03 -1.23
N GLY A 66 17.64 1.20 -1.18
CA GLY A 66 16.82 2.35 -0.90
C GLY A 66 17.58 3.44 -0.15
N GLU A 67 16.86 4.51 0.10
CA GLU A 67 17.36 5.70 0.76
C GLU A 67 16.31 6.29 1.70
N ALA A 68 16.79 7.09 2.65
CA ALA A 68 15.96 7.89 3.52
C ALA A 68 16.63 9.22 3.81
N THR A 69 15.86 10.30 3.73
CA THR A 69 16.27 11.66 4.09
C THR A 69 15.22 12.32 4.97
N ALA A 70 15.69 13.10 5.93
CA ALA A 70 14.86 13.91 6.79
C ALA A 70 15.18 15.38 6.54
N ASN A 71 14.16 16.16 6.23
CA ASN A 71 14.26 17.55 5.84
C ASN A 71 13.49 18.43 6.82
N ASN A 72 14.04 19.60 7.14
CA ASN A 72 13.31 20.65 7.86
C ASN A 72 13.16 21.88 6.97
N ARG A 73 11.92 22.34 6.83
CA ARG A 73 11.58 23.61 6.19
C ARG A 73 10.58 24.38 7.03
N LYS A 74 10.96 25.56 7.51
CA LYS A 74 10.07 26.45 8.31
C LYS A 74 9.46 25.75 9.53
N GLY A 75 10.19 24.84 10.16
CA GLY A 75 9.73 24.08 11.32
C GLY A 75 8.82 22.88 11.00
N LYS A 76 8.58 22.58 9.71
CA LYS A 76 7.92 21.35 9.28
C LYS A 76 8.96 20.32 8.87
N LEU A 77 8.84 19.13 9.47
CA LEU A 77 9.65 17.96 9.10
C LEU A 77 9.02 17.25 7.91
N ILE A 78 9.82 16.97 6.91
CA ILE A 78 9.44 16.25 5.69
C ILE A 78 10.40 15.07 5.56
N PHE A 79 9.84 13.87 5.47
CA PHE A 79 10.62 12.64 5.35
C PHE A 79 10.41 12.09 3.95
N PHE A 80 11.52 11.80 3.27
CA PHE A 80 11.49 10.99 2.06
C PHE A 80 12.18 9.68 2.38
N TYR A 81 11.51 8.57 2.14
CA TYR A 81 12.13 7.26 2.20
C TYR A 81 11.55 6.40 1.10
N GLU A 82 12.37 5.50 0.59
CA GLU A 82 11.97 4.48 -0.38
C GLU A 82 12.84 3.25 -0.15
N TRP A 83 12.22 2.10 0.07
CA TRP A 83 12.91 0.84 0.32
C TRP A 83 12.36 -0.30 -0.51
N ASN A 84 13.27 -1.08 -1.06
CA ASN A 84 13.04 -2.38 -1.66
C ASN A 84 13.73 -3.45 -0.79
N ILE A 85 12.93 -4.22 -0.06
CA ILE A 85 13.40 -5.18 0.94
C ILE A 85 13.08 -6.60 0.48
N VAL A 86 14.08 -7.49 0.54
CA VAL A 86 13.88 -8.93 0.35
C VAL A 86 14.41 -9.65 1.58
N LEU A 87 13.53 -10.41 2.23
CA LEU A 87 13.81 -11.19 3.43
C LEU A 87 13.84 -12.68 3.08
N LEU A 88 14.78 -13.42 3.66
CA LEU A 88 14.75 -14.88 3.68
C LEU A 88 14.10 -15.33 4.98
N TRP A 89 13.25 -16.34 4.90
CA TRP A 89 12.62 -16.93 6.07
C TRP A 89 12.71 -18.44 6.04
N LYS A 90 12.66 -19.05 7.23
CA LYS A 90 12.54 -20.49 7.41
C LYS A 90 11.44 -20.81 8.41
N GLY A 91 10.78 -21.94 8.23
CA GLY A 91 9.80 -22.47 9.18
C GLY A 91 9.88 -23.98 9.21
N ARG A 92 9.30 -24.58 10.26
CA ARG A 92 9.25 -26.04 10.40
C ARG A 92 7.83 -26.53 10.59
N TYR A 93 7.45 -27.56 9.87
CA TYR A 93 6.15 -28.20 10.02
C TYR A 93 6.26 -29.71 9.82
N ASN A 94 5.77 -30.51 10.79
CA ASN A 94 5.86 -31.98 10.76
C ASN A 94 7.28 -32.50 10.46
N ASP A 95 8.28 -31.99 11.19
CA ASP A 95 9.72 -32.27 11.03
C ASP A 95 10.37 -31.82 9.72
N GLU A 96 9.61 -31.35 8.73
CA GLU A 96 10.12 -30.76 7.49
C GLU A 96 10.48 -29.28 7.68
N GLU A 97 11.69 -28.91 7.26
CA GLU A 97 12.11 -27.51 7.16
C GLU A 97 11.73 -26.94 5.79
N VAL A 98 11.15 -25.75 5.80
CA VAL A 98 10.75 -25.01 4.60
C VAL A 98 11.44 -23.66 4.62
N THR A 99 12.04 -23.29 3.50
CA THR A 99 12.61 -21.96 3.27
C THR A 99 11.83 -21.20 2.21
N GLY A 100 11.94 -19.88 2.27
CA GLY A 100 11.28 -19.02 1.31
C GLY A 100 11.75 -17.58 1.41
N LYS A 101 11.07 -16.71 0.65
CA LYS A 101 11.36 -15.27 0.62
C LYS A 101 10.11 -14.44 0.90
N VAL A 102 10.31 -13.25 1.46
CA VAL A 102 9.31 -12.18 1.49
C VAL A 102 9.87 -10.98 0.75
N SER A 103 9.15 -10.49 -0.26
CA SER A 103 9.52 -9.31 -1.03
C SER A 103 8.60 -8.15 -0.66
N ILE A 104 9.19 -7.00 -0.37
CA ILE A 104 8.52 -5.76 0.02
C ILE A 104 9.04 -4.66 -0.91
N PRO A 105 8.44 -4.51 -2.10
CA PRO A 105 8.81 -3.44 -3.02
C PRO A 105 8.22 -2.10 -2.58
N ASN A 106 8.90 -1.00 -2.92
CA ASN A 106 8.37 0.36 -2.86
C ASN A 106 7.75 0.77 -1.51
N LEU A 107 8.39 0.39 -0.39
CA LEU A 107 8.04 0.97 0.92
C LEU A 107 8.49 2.44 0.93
N SER A 108 7.55 3.34 0.71
CA SER A 108 7.81 4.79 0.62
C SER A 108 6.90 5.61 1.52
N GLU A 109 7.16 6.91 1.61
CA GLU A 109 6.28 7.85 2.33
C GLU A 109 4.90 8.01 1.66
N GLU A 110 4.84 7.80 0.34
CA GLU A 110 3.61 7.98 -0.44
C GLU A 110 2.60 6.84 -0.21
N ASN A 111 3.08 5.72 0.33
CA ASN A 111 2.32 4.50 0.55
C ASN A 111 2.19 4.24 2.05
N ASP A 112 0.95 4.06 2.53
CA ASP A 112 0.75 3.54 3.88
C ASP A 112 1.29 2.11 3.99
N VAL A 113 1.81 1.71 5.15
CA VAL A 113 2.41 0.37 5.35
C VAL A 113 1.42 -0.77 5.06
N ASP A 114 0.14 -0.51 5.30
CA ASP A 114 -0.95 -1.44 5.00
C ASP A 114 -1.16 -1.63 3.49
N GLU A 115 -0.79 -0.63 2.68
CA GLU A 115 -0.92 -0.62 1.22
C GLU A 115 0.28 -1.27 0.53
N VAL A 116 1.43 -1.31 1.19
CA VAL A 116 2.64 -1.96 0.68
C VAL A 116 2.35 -3.45 0.49
N GLU A 117 2.63 -3.93 -0.72
CA GLU A 117 2.48 -5.34 -1.07
C GLU A 117 3.61 -6.16 -0.43
N LEU A 118 3.27 -7.20 0.34
CA LEU A 118 4.23 -8.19 0.82
C LEU A 118 3.98 -9.50 0.09
N THR A 119 4.88 -9.86 -0.83
CA THR A 119 4.80 -11.12 -1.57
C THR A 119 5.58 -12.21 -0.83
N VAL A 120 4.91 -13.31 -0.49
CA VAL A 120 5.53 -14.49 0.15
C VAL A 120 5.75 -15.61 -0.86
N SER A 121 6.97 -16.10 -0.97
CA SER A 121 7.34 -17.28 -1.77
C SER A 121 7.97 -18.38 -0.90
N VAL A 122 7.98 -19.60 -1.43
CA VAL A 122 8.66 -20.78 -0.88
C VAL A 122 9.57 -21.37 -1.93
N ASP A 123 10.68 -21.99 -1.51
CA ASP A 123 11.68 -22.55 -2.42
C ASP A 123 11.31 -23.96 -2.90
N SER A 124 10.50 -24.69 -2.12
CA SER A 124 10.01 -26.03 -2.45
C SER A 124 8.48 -26.07 -2.49
N SER A 125 7.92 -26.97 -3.29
CA SER A 125 6.47 -27.21 -3.37
C SER A 125 6.16 -28.58 -2.79
N ASN A 126 5.71 -28.60 -1.53
CA ASN A 126 5.25 -29.77 -0.81
C ASN A 126 4.11 -29.36 0.15
N PRO A 127 3.38 -30.31 0.76
CA PRO A 127 2.26 -29.97 1.64
C PRO A 127 2.65 -29.11 2.86
N ALA A 128 3.87 -29.28 3.38
CA ALA A 128 4.38 -28.46 4.48
C ALA A 128 4.65 -27.00 4.04
N SER A 129 5.19 -26.82 2.84
CA SER A 129 5.54 -25.52 2.29
C SER A 129 4.33 -24.70 1.91
N GLU A 130 3.28 -25.31 1.34
CA GLU A 130 2.02 -24.62 1.09
C GLU A 130 1.34 -24.18 2.39
N LYS A 131 1.41 -24.99 3.46
CA LYS A 131 0.85 -24.64 4.77
C LYS A 131 1.61 -23.48 5.42
N LEU A 132 2.94 -23.51 5.42
CA LEU A 132 3.77 -22.44 5.98
C LEU A 132 3.71 -21.16 5.13
N LYS A 133 3.59 -21.29 3.81
CA LYS A 133 3.33 -20.16 2.91
C LYS A 133 2.02 -19.47 3.26
N LEU A 134 0.93 -20.23 3.43
CA LEU A 134 -0.36 -19.68 3.80
C LEU A 134 -0.34 -19.01 5.18
N PHE A 135 0.39 -19.59 6.14
CA PHE A 135 0.63 -18.99 7.45
C PHE A 135 1.38 -17.65 7.35
N MET A 136 2.49 -17.61 6.62
CA MET A 136 3.25 -16.39 6.38
C MET A 136 2.42 -15.34 5.62
N TYR A 137 1.55 -15.78 4.71
CA TYR A 137 0.64 -14.91 3.97
C TYR A 137 -0.47 -14.32 4.87
N ASN A 138 -1.15 -15.12 5.67
CA ASN A 138 -2.27 -14.64 6.49
C ASN A 138 -1.84 -13.92 7.77
N ILE A 139 -0.75 -14.37 8.40
CA ILE A 139 -0.32 -13.89 9.73
C ILE A 139 1.02 -13.18 9.63
N GLY A 140 1.97 -13.75 8.88
CA GLY A 140 3.32 -13.21 8.78
C GLY A 140 3.37 -11.79 8.21
N ARG A 141 2.58 -11.50 7.17
CA ARG A 141 2.50 -10.15 6.58
C ARG A 141 2.09 -9.10 7.61
N ASP A 142 1.08 -9.36 8.41
CA ASP A 142 0.59 -8.40 9.41
C ASP A 142 1.62 -8.15 10.52
N LYS A 143 2.37 -9.18 10.92
CA LYS A 143 3.44 -9.04 11.90
C LYS A 143 4.63 -8.27 11.32
N LEU A 144 4.99 -8.50 10.06
CA LEU A 144 6.04 -7.77 9.36
C LEU A 144 5.66 -6.30 9.15
N ARG A 145 4.41 -6.01 8.77
CA ARG A 145 3.89 -4.63 8.67
C ARG A 145 4.06 -3.86 9.98
N LYS A 146 3.76 -4.49 11.12
CA LYS A 146 3.99 -3.86 12.44
C LYS A 146 5.45 -3.52 12.71
N GLN A 147 6.40 -4.29 12.18
CA GLN A 147 7.83 -3.96 12.26
C GLN A 147 8.16 -2.75 11.38
N LEU A 148 7.62 -2.69 10.16
CA LEU A 148 7.80 -1.55 9.26
C LEU A 148 7.18 -0.25 9.83
N ASP A 149 5.99 -0.34 10.43
CA ASP A 149 5.36 0.76 11.16
C ASP A 149 6.25 1.28 12.30
N THR A 150 6.87 0.34 13.03
CA THR A 150 7.80 0.68 14.11
C THR A 150 9.01 1.44 13.56
N TYR A 151 9.57 0.98 12.44
CA TYR A 151 10.63 1.71 11.73
C TYR A 151 10.22 3.14 11.36
N ILE A 152 9.07 3.34 10.71
CA ILE A 152 8.62 4.68 10.28
C ILE A 152 8.39 5.61 11.47
N ARG A 153 7.77 5.09 12.54
CA ARG A 153 7.53 5.85 13.76
C ARG A 153 8.85 6.30 14.39
N GLU A 154 9.82 5.41 14.48
CA GLU A 154 11.14 5.72 15.04
C GLU A 154 11.94 6.68 14.16
N LEU A 155 11.87 6.53 12.83
CA LEU A 155 12.49 7.45 11.88
C LEU A 155 12.02 8.89 12.14
N LYS A 156 10.69 9.06 12.27
CA LYS A 156 10.08 10.35 12.57
C LYS A 156 10.52 10.88 13.94
N ALA A 157 10.57 10.03 14.96
CA ALA A 157 10.90 10.44 16.32
C ALA A 157 12.37 10.82 16.52
N ASP A 158 13.32 10.06 15.96
CA ASP A 158 14.75 10.27 16.16
C ASP A 158 15.25 11.50 15.39
N PHE A 159 14.74 11.69 14.17
CA PHE A 159 15.13 12.83 13.35
C PHE A 159 14.35 14.10 13.70
N ALA A 160 13.17 14.01 14.34
CA ALA A 160 12.51 15.19 14.90
C ALA A 160 13.32 15.89 15.99
N LYS A 161 14.02 15.12 16.84
CA LYS A 161 14.81 15.67 17.96
C LYS A 161 16.07 16.41 17.52
N GLY A 162 16.62 16.08 16.35
CA GLY A 162 17.90 16.63 15.87
C GLY A 162 17.77 17.74 14.82
N LEU A 163 16.58 17.96 14.26
CA LEU A 163 16.35 18.91 13.17
C LEU A 163 15.67 20.21 13.62
N ILE A 164 15.11 20.28 14.83
CA ILE A 164 14.48 21.49 15.36
C ILE A 164 15.47 22.17 16.33
N LEU A 165 16.14 23.23 15.87
CA LEU A 165 16.89 24.13 16.76
C LEU A 165 15.94 24.77 17.78
N PRO A 166 16.28 24.80 19.09
CA PRO A 166 15.53 25.57 20.07
C PRO A 166 15.48 27.05 19.64
N LYS A 167 14.30 27.67 19.67
CA LYS A 167 14.20 29.13 19.53
C LYS A 167 14.96 29.77 20.69
N LYS A 168 15.70 30.84 20.39
CA LYS A 168 16.60 31.56 21.30
C LYS A 168 15.92 32.32 22.46
N ASP A 169 14.71 31.93 22.85
CA ASP A 169 13.96 32.55 23.96
C ASP A 169 13.75 31.61 25.17
N GLU A 170 14.26 30.38 25.14
CA GLU A 170 14.14 29.43 26.27
C GLU A 170 15.49 29.07 26.90
N MET A 171 16.28 30.09 27.24
CA MET A 171 17.32 29.97 28.26
C MET A 171 17.09 31.00 29.35
N ASN A 172 16.16 30.67 30.26
CA ASN A 172 16.33 30.86 31.69
C ASN A 172 15.29 30.01 32.41
N GLY A 173 15.77 29.06 33.21
CA GLY A 173 14.99 27.96 33.74
C GLY A 173 13.91 28.36 34.75
N THR A 174 12.87 27.55 34.83
CA THR A 174 12.47 26.80 36.04
C THR A 174 11.28 25.91 35.69
N GLU A 175 11.26 24.72 36.27
CA GLU A 175 10.17 23.75 36.14
C GLU A 175 8.83 24.39 36.51
N THR A 176 7.85 24.30 35.61
CA THR A 176 6.45 23.88 35.87
C THR A 176 5.63 24.01 34.59
N ALA A 177 4.88 22.97 34.27
CA ALA A 177 3.87 22.99 33.21
C ALA A 177 2.85 24.12 33.43
N PRO A 178 2.33 24.73 32.35
CA PRO A 178 0.91 24.48 32.08
C PRO A 178 0.54 24.38 30.59
N GLN A 179 -0.39 23.46 30.34
CA GLN A 179 -1.15 23.33 29.10
C GLN A 179 -1.85 24.65 28.72
N LYS A 180 -1.70 25.07 27.46
CA LYS A 180 -2.78 25.73 26.71
C LYS A 180 -2.80 25.27 25.26
N LYS A 181 -3.98 24.79 24.87
CA LYS A 181 -4.38 24.42 23.51
C LYS A 181 -4.55 25.69 22.69
N ASP A 182 -3.97 25.73 21.49
CA ASP A 182 -4.54 26.50 20.39
C ASP A 182 -4.36 25.77 19.05
N LYS A 183 -5.51 25.30 18.58
CA LYS A 183 -5.98 25.02 17.21
C LYS A 183 -4.92 24.97 16.10
N GLU A 184 -4.49 23.76 15.77
CA GLU A 184 -4.05 23.40 14.42
C GLU A 184 -5.28 23.14 13.53
N THR A 185 -5.44 23.94 12.47
CA THR A 185 -6.29 23.61 11.33
C THR A 185 -5.51 22.68 10.40
N VAL A 186 -5.57 21.38 10.68
CA VAL A 186 -5.22 20.34 9.71
C VAL A 186 -6.50 20.00 8.94
N TYR A 187 -6.49 20.26 7.64
CA TYR A 187 -7.45 19.67 6.71
C TYR A 187 -7.11 18.17 6.58
N ALA A 188 -7.61 17.37 7.53
CA ALA A 188 -7.70 15.93 7.42
C ALA A 188 -9.16 15.57 7.19
N SER A 189 -9.46 15.18 5.96
CA SER A 189 -10.74 14.60 5.55
C SER A 189 -11.05 13.40 6.44
N GLY A 190 -12.17 13.48 7.15
CA GLY A 190 -12.48 12.62 8.27
C GLY A 190 -12.95 11.22 7.89
N PHE A 191 -12.59 10.24 8.73
CA PHE A 191 -13.37 9.04 8.95
C PHE A 191 -13.60 8.86 10.45
N ASN A 192 -14.88 8.90 10.83
CA ASN A 192 -15.38 8.72 12.19
C ASN A 192 -15.25 7.25 12.62
N LYS A 193 -14.55 7.03 13.73
CA LYS A 193 -14.67 5.80 14.54
C LYS A 193 -16.07 5.72 15.13
N LYS A 194 -16.87 4.73 14.73
CA LYS A 194 -17.92 4.17 15.60
C LYS A 194 -17.53 2.75 16.01
N LYS A 195 -17.43 2.59 17.33
CA LYS A 195 -17.35 1.33 18.06
C LYS A 195 -18.56 0.47 17.69
N ILE A 196 -18.33 -0.82 17.43
CA ILE A 196 -19.35 -1.85 17.50
C ILE A 196 -18.82 -2.89 18.48
N ASP A 197 -19.62 -3.11 19.52
CA ASP A 197 -19.37 -4.04 20.61
C ASP A 197 -19.39 -5.50 20.13
N LEU A 198 -18.52 -6.27 20.75
CA LEU A 198 -18.35 -7.71 20.58
C LEU A 198 -19.22 -8.41 21.63
N GLU A 199 -20.31 -9.04 21.20
CA GLU A 199 -21.03 -10.02 22.03
C GLU A 199 -20.72 -11.45 21.58
N THR A 200 -20.15 -12.16 22.53
CA THR A 200 -19.82 -13.58 22.56
C THR A 200 -21.09 -14.43 22.51
N VAL A 201 -21.12 -15.46 21.67
CA VAL A 201 -22.05 -16.59 21.86
C VAL A 201 -21.28 -17.91 21.74
N THR A 202 -21.36 -18.67 22.83
CA THR A 202 -20.74 -19.96 23.09
C THR A 202 -21.34 -21.10 22.26
N SER A 203 -20.45 -22.03 21.94
CA SER A 203 -20.58 -23.36 21.31
C SER A 203 -21.69 -24.28 21.85
N SER A 204 -22.13 -25.27 21.04
CA SER A 204 -21.87 -26.74 21.20
C SER A 204 -22.49 -27.53 19.99
N PRO A 205 -22.34 -28.87 19.82
CA PRO A 205 -21.70 -29.46 18.64
C PRO A 205 -22.62 -30.42 17.85
N ASP A 206 -22.26 -30.83 16.63
CA ASP A 206 -22.39 -32.24 16.27
C ASP A 206 -21.50 -32.66 15.08
N ALA A 207 -21.09 -33.92 15.13
CA ALA A 207 -20.12 -34.56 14.29
C ALA A 207 -20.73 -35.19 13.03
N SER A 208 -20.01 -35.13 11.91
CA SER A 208 -19.77 -36.34 11.10
C SER A 208 -18.63 -36.11 10.08
N LYS A 209 -17.72 -37.08 10.07
CA LYS A 209 -16.53 -37.15 9.22
C LYS A 209 -16.93 -37.32 7.75
N GLN A 210 -16.25 -36.60 6.85
CA GLN A 210 -15.76 -37.21 5.60
C GLN A 210 -14.57 -36.42 5.02
N LYS A 211 -13.50 -37.16 4.73
CA LYS A 211 -12.27 -36.68 4.08
C LYS A 211 -12.58 -36.27 2.63
N SER A 212 -12.17 -35.08 2.23
CA SER A 212 -11.98 -34.72 0.82
C SER A 212 -10.61 -34.06 0.65
N VAL A 213 -9.75 -34.72 -0.12
CA VAL A 213 -8.53 -34.15 -0.67
C VAL A 213 -8.95 -33.05 -1.65
N GLY A 214 -8.68 -31.80 -1.30
CA GLY A 214 -9.09 -30.62 -2.03
C GLY A 214 -9.32 -29.49 -1.02
N CYS A 215 -8.49 -28.44 -1.06
CA CYS A 215 -8.77 -27.24 -0.29
C CYS A 215 -10.13 -26.72 -0.78
N LYS A 216 -11.17 -26.79 0.05
CA LYS A 216 -12.43 -26.12 -0.24
C LYS A 216 -12.14 -24.62 -0.20
N LEU A 217 -11.75 -24.06 -1.34
CA LEU A 217 -11.75 -22.62 -1.51
C LEU A 217 -13.22 -22.22 -1.43
N ASP A 218 -13.58 -21.51 -0.37
CA ASP A 218 -14.87 -20.84 -0.33
C ASP A 218 -14.83 -19.76 -1.41
N LEU A 219 -15.76 -19.83 -2.36
CA LEU A 219 -15.78 -18.96 -3.54
C LEU A 219 -16.95 -17.99 -3.42
N LYS A 220 -16.67 -16.72 -3.67
CA LYS A 220 -17.64 -15.64 -3.64
C LYS A 220 -17.72 -14.92 -4.97
N THR A 221 -18.84 -14.24 -5.15
CA THR A 221 -19.11 -13.38 -6.30
C THR A 221 -19.16 -11.94 -5.85
N LEU A 222 -18.45 -11.08 -6.58
CA LEU A 222 -18.49 -9.63 -6.42
C LEU A 222 -19.38 -9.05 -7.53
N GLN A 223 -20.31 -8.18 -7.14
CA GLN A 223 -21.12 -7.38 -8.06
C GLN A 223 -21.03 -5.92 -7.64
N THR A 224 -20.63 -5.05 -8.57
CA THR A 224 -20.54 -3.60 -8.35
C THR A 224 -20.97 -2.87 -9.60
N THR A 225 -21.69 -1.77 -9.44
CA THR A 225 -22.10 -0.88 -10.52
C THR A 225 -21.41 0.46 -10.34
N GLU A 226 -20.66 0.89 -11.34
CA GLU A 226 -19.92 2.14 -11.33
C GLU A 226 -20.43 3.07 -12.43
N LYS A 227 -20.46 4.37 -12.14
CA LYS A 227 -20.91 5.39 -13.08
C LYS A 227 -19.72 6.20 -13.60
N PHE A 228 -19.71 6.45 -14.90
CA PHE A 228 -18.67 7.23 -15.59
C PHE A 228 -19.30 8.30 -16.48
N GLN A 229 -18.82 9.53 -16.34
CA GLN A 229 -19.24 10.70 -17.12
C GLN A 229 -18.56 10.69 -18.50
N CYS A 230 -18.99 9.77 -19.35
CA CYS A 230 -18.52 9.61 -20.73
C CYS A 230 -19.51 8.74 -21.53
N ARG A 231 -19.30 8.66 -22.84
CA ARG A 231 -20.03 7.73 -23.72
C ARG A 231 -19.51 6.30 -23.56
N ALA A 232 -20.30 5.29 -23.96
CA ALA A 232 -19.91 3.90 -23.79
C ALA A 232 -18.72 3.51 -24.68
N ASN A 233 -18.57 4.14 -25.85
CA ASN A 233 -17.39 3.94 -26.70
C ASN A 233 -16.11 4.48 -26.04
N GLU A 234 -16.16 5.62 -25.37
CA GLU A 234 -15.00 6.20 -24.68
C GLU A 234 -14.57 5.36 -23.49
N LEU A 235 -15.52 4.85 -22.71
CA LEU A 235 -15.24 3.94 -21.61
C LEU A 235 -14.71 2.60 -22.11
N PHE A 236 -15.27 2.08 -23.20
CA PHE A 236 -14.79 0.87 -23.84
C PHE A 236 -13.34 1.02 -24.32
N ASP A 237 -13.04 2.13 -25.00
CA ASP A 237 -11.69 2.48 -25.45
C ASP A 237 -10.72 2.60 -24.27
N ALA A 238 -11.14 3.20 -23.16
CA ALA A 238 -10.32 3.31 -21.96
C ALA A 238 -9.94 1.94 -21.36
N LEU A 239 -10.79 0.92 -21.54
CA LEU A 239 -10.58 -0.44 -21.02
C LEU A 239 -9.86 -1.37 -22.02
N THR A 240 -9.84 -1.03 -23.31
CA THR A 240 -9.43 -1.95 -24.38
C THR A 240 -8.31 -1.42 -25.27
N ARG A 241 -8.04 -0.11 -25.29
CA ARG A 241 -6.90 0.40 -26.02
C ARG A 241 -5.65 0.35 -25.16
N GLU A 242 -4.58 -0.21 -25.69
CA GLU A 242 -3.32 -0.40 -24.99
C GLU A 242 -2.74 0.93 -24.44
N ASP A 243 -2.82 2.02 -25.21
CA ASP A 243 -2.34 3.34 -24.80
C ASP A 243 -3.12 3.89 -23.59
N MET A 244 -4.45 3.76 -23.61
CA MET A 244 -5.31 4.18 -22.51
C MET A 244 -5.14 3.28 -21.28
N VAL A 245 -5.04 1.97 -21.48
CA VAL A 245 -4.80 1.02 -20.40
C VAL A 245 -3.44 1.28 -19.72
N THR A 246 -2.41 1.58 -20.51
CA THR A 246 -1.10 2.02 -20.00
C THR A 246 -1.22 3.29 -19.16
N ALA A 247 -2.04 4.26 -19.59
CA ALA A 247 -2.20 5.53 -18.91
C ALA A 247 -2.80 5.38 -17.50
N PHE A 248 -3.87 4.61 -17.32
CA PHE A 248 -4.49 4.46 -15.99
C PHE A 248 -3.75 3.45 -15.10
N THR A 249 -3.06 2.47 -15.69
CA THR A 249 -2.24 1.51 -14.92
C THR A 249 -0.87 2.06 -14.52
N ARG A 250 -0.42 3.16 -15.16
CA ARG A 250 0.86 3.85 -14.90
C ARG A 250 2.09 2.94 -15.01
N GLY A 251 2.04 1.94 -15.88
CA GLY A 251 3.13 0.98 -16.05
C GLY A 251 3.06 0.24 -17.37
N HIS A 252 4.12 -0.50 -17.70
CA HIS A 252 4.15 -1.33 -18.90
C HIS A 252 3.06 -2.42 -18.80
N VAL A 253 2.24 -2.52 -19.84
CA VAL A 253 1.18 -3.53 -19.95
C VAL A 253 1.47 -4.47 -21.10
N LYS A 254 1.09 -5.74 -20.94
CA LYS A 254 0.85 -6.61 -22.09
C LYS A 254 -0.65 -6.56 -22.35
N HIS A 255 -1.07 -6.22 -23.57
CA HIS A 255 -2.49 -6.08 -23.89
C HIS A 255 -2.81 -6.59 -25.30
N GLU A 256 -3.21 -7.86 -25.41
CA GLU A 256 -3.58 -8.47 -26.69
C GLU A 256 -5.12 -8.49 -26.86
N LEU A 257 -5.68 -7.44 -27.47
CA LEU A 257 -7.14 -7.27 -27.59
C LEU A 257 -7.76 -8.16 -28.70
N PHE A 258 -7.83 -9.46 -28.46
CA PHE A 258 -8.60 -10.41 -29.26
C PHE A 258 -9.07 -11.59 -28.39
N LYS A 259 -10.05 -12.35 -28.86
CA LYS A 259 -10.53 -13.54 -28.14
C LYS A 259 -9.41 -14.57 -27.93
N GLY A 260 -9.06 -14.82 -26.68
CA GLY A 260 -7.96 -15.69 -26.24
C GLY A 260 -6.64 -14.97 -25.99
N GLY A 261 -6.55 -13.68 -26.33
CA GLY A 261 -5.35 -12.85 -26.14
C GLY A 261 -5.05 -12.64 -24.65
N ASP A 262 -3.76 -12.60 -24.32
CA ASP A 262 -3.29 -12.44 -22.96
C ASP A 262 -3.17 -10.96 -22.58
N PHE A 263 -3.50 -10.65 -21.33
CA PHE A 263 -3.18 -9.37 -20.73
C PHE A 263 -2.43 -9.51 -19.42
N VAL A 264 -1.55 -8.55 -19.15
CA VAL A 264 -0.74 -8.47 -17.94
C VAL A 264 -0.65 -7.01 -17.53
N TYR A 265 -1.19 -6.69 -16.35
CA TYR A 265 -1.26 -5.33 -15.81
C TYR A 265 -0.51 -5.21 -14.48
N PHE A 266 -0.26 -3.96 -14.08
CA PHE A 266 0.33 -3.61 -12.77
C PHE A 266 1.62 -4.39 -12.49
N GLY A 267 2.57 -4.36 -13.44
CA GLY A 267 3.87 -5.02 -13.27
C GLY A 267 3.81 -6.56 -13.20
N GLY A 268 2.75 -7.18 -13.74
CA GLY A 268 2.57 -8.63 -13.70
C GLY A 268 1.82 -9.15 -12.49
N ASN A 269 1.27 -8.27 -11.67
CA ASN A 269 0.47 -8.67 -10.52
C ASN A 269 -0.91 -9.18 -10.93
N ILE A 270 -1.49 -8.57 -11.96
CA ILE A 270 -2.73 -9.01 -12.57
C ILE A 270 -2.44 -9.63 -13.93
N SER A 271 -3.02 -10.81 -14.16
CA SER A 271 -2.94 -11.49 -15.45
C SER A 271 -4.25 -12.17 -15.79
N GLY A 272 -4.46 -12.37 -17.08
CA GLY A 272 -5.66 -13.03 -17.58
C GLY A 272 -5.69 -13.10 -19.09
N LYS A 273 -6.83 -13.55 -19.61
CA LYS A 273 -7.13 -13.70 -21.03
C LYS A 273 -8.49 -13.13 -21.34
N PHE A 274 -8.63 -12.47 -22.48
CA PHE A 274 -9.94 -12.05 -22.99
C PHE A 274 -10.72 -13.26 -23.51
N GLU A 275 -11.94 -13.49 -23.03
CA GLU A 275 -12.80 -14.60 -23.44
C GLU A 275 -13.86 -14.16 -24.46
N GLU A 276 -14.41 -12.97 -24.27
CA GLU A 276 -15.45 -12.39 -25.10
C GLU A 276 -15.27 -10.87 -25.16
N ILE A 277 -15.36 -10.29 -26.35
CA ILE A 277 -15.28 -8.85 -26.55
C ILE A 277 -16.44 -8.48 -27.48
N VAL A 278 -17.39 -7.70 -26.98
CA VAL A 278 -18.48 -7.09 -27.74
C VAL A 278 -18.28 -5.59 -27.68
N GLN A 279 -17.92 -5.01 -28.83
CA GLN A 279 -17.57 -3.61 -28.93
C GLN A 279 -18.63 -2.69 -28.30
N ASN A 280 -18.17 -1.78 -27.43
CA ASN A 280 -18.97 -0.78 -26.71
C ASN A 280 -20.08 -1.35 -25.80
N LYS A 281 -20.06 -2.65 -25.51
CA LYS A 281 -21.13 -3.30 -24.73
C LYS A 281 -20.63 -4.24 -23.63
N LYS A 282 -19.70 -5.14 -23.95
CA LYS A 282 -19.35 -6.22 -23.03
C LYS A 282 -17.92 -6.67 -23.19
N ILE A 283 -17.24 -6.90 -22.08
CA ILE A 283 -15.91 -7.49 -22.01
C ILE A 283 -15.97 -8.62 -20.98
N VAL A 284 -15.65 -9.83 -21.40
CA VAL A 284 -15.48 -10.99 -20.50
C VAL A 284 -14.04 -11.41 -20.55
N GLN A 285 -13.44 -11.56 -19.38
CA GLN A 285 -12.04 -11.95 -19.26
C GLN A 285 -11.82 -12.84 -18.05
N THR A 286 -10.88 -13.76 -18.16
CA THR A 286 -10.30 -14.37 -16.97
C THR A 286 -9.43 -13.35 -16.26
N TRP A 287 -9.38 -13.43 -14.94
CA TRP A 287 -8.63 -12.51 -14.11
C TRP A 287 -8.07 -13.29 -12.94
N ARG A 288 -6.79 -13.09 -12.64
CA ARG A 288 -6.20 -13.60 -11.42
C ARG A 288 -5.17 -12.64 -10.87
N TYR A 289 -5.08 -12.66 -9.55
CA TYR A 289 -3.94 -12.12 -8.84
C TYR A 289 -2.78 -13.13 -8.91
N LYS A 290 -1.55 -12.64 -8.99
CA LYS A 290 -0.34 -13.48 -8.99
C LYS A 290 -0.25 -14.34 -7.73
N GLN A 291 -0.71 -13.81 -6.59
CA GLN A 291 -0.71 -14.48 -5.28
C GLN A 291 -1.79 -15.54 -5.10
N TRP A 292 -2.78 -15.60 -5.99
CA TRP A 292 -3.83 -16.62 -5.92
C TRP A 292 -3.27 -18.02 -6.20
N PRO A 293 -3.92 -19.08 -5.67
CA PRO A 293 -3.51 -20.46 -5.93
C PRO A 293 -3.25 -20.71 -7.41
N SER A 294 -2.21 -21.50 -7.71
CA SER A 294 -1.83 -21.77 -9.09
C SER A 294 -3.00 -22.42 -9.86
N GLY A 295 -3.26 -21.92 -11.07
CA GLY A 295 -4.37 -22.41 -11.89
C GLY A 295 -5.76 -21.89 -11.48
N HIS A 296 -5.87 -21.08 -10.41
CA HIS A 296 -7.13 -20.48 -10.01
C HIS A 296 -7.34 -19.13 -10.71
N TYR A 297 -8.43 -19.03 -11.48
CA TYR A 297 -8.85 -17.82 -12.17
C TYR A 297 -10.27 -17.46 -11.77
N SER A 298 -10.52 -16.17 -11.64
CA SER A 298 -11.86 -15.60 -11.61
C SER A 298 -12.31 -15.22 -13.01
N THR A 299 -13.62 -15.20 -13.24
CA THR A 299 -14.20 -14.67 -14.47
C THR A 299 -14.77 -13.29 -14.17
N VAL A 300 -14.31 -12.29 -14.91
CA VAL A 300 -14.75 -10.90 -14.82
C VAL A 300 -15.59 -10.59 -16.05
N THR A 301 -16.82 -10.16 -15.82
CA THR A 301 -17.74 -9.65 -16.84
C THR A 301 -17.97 -8.18 -16.57
N MET A 302 -17.61 -7.33 -17.53
CA MET A 302 -17.90 -5.91 -17.55
C MET A 302 -18.94 -5.63 -18.62
N GLU A 303 -20.09 -5.11 -18.22
CA GLU A 303 -21.18 -4.72 -19.12
C GLU A 303 -21.35 -3.20 -19.06
N LEU A 304 -21.32 -2.56 -20.23
CA LEU A 304 -21.43 -1.12 -20.40
C LEU A 304 -22.83 -0.80 -20.90
N GLU A 305 -23.53 0.04 -20.16
CA GLU A 305 -24.85 0.54 -20.52
C GLU A 305 -24.81 2.07 -20.60
N GLU A 306 -24.91 2.59 -21.83
CA GLU A 306 -25.00 4.04 -22.05
C GLU A 306 -26.38 4.55 -21.64
N LYS A 307 -26.41 5.56 -20.75
CA LYS A 307 -27.58 6.35 -20.39
C LYS A 307 -27.51 7.72 -21.06
N GLU A 308 -28.49 8.58 -20.80
CA GLU A 308 -28.56 9.90 -21.46
C GLU A 308 -27.36 10.80 -21.13
N ASP A 309 -26.91 10.78 -19.88
CA ASP A 309 -25.88 11.68 -19.32
C ASP A 309 -24.61 10.96 -18.83
N HIS A 310 -24.61 9.63 -18.74
CA HIS A 310 -23.45 8.85 -18.26
C HIS A 310 -23.47 7.42 -18.80
N THR A 311 -22.37 6.69 -18.61
CA THR A 311 -22.32 5.25 -18.83
C THR A 311 -22.25 4.52 -17.49
N GLU A 312 -23.09 3.50 -17.31
CA GLU A 312 -23.03 2.59 -16.17
C GLU A 312 -22.22 1.35 -16.57
N LEU A 313 -21.20 1.02 -15.75
CA LEU A 313 -20.42 -0.19 -15.88
C LEU A 313 -20.83 -1.16 -14.77
N ASN A 314 -21.42 -2.27 -15.16
CA ASN A 314 -21.77 -3.37 -14.28
C ASN A 314 -20.63 -4.40 -14.29
N LEU A 315 -19.90 -4.48 -13.18
CA LEU A 315 -18.85 -5.47 -12.96
C LEU A 315 -19.45 -6.66 -12.20
N THR A 316 -19.36 -7.85 -12.78
CA THR A 316 -19.59 -9.12 -12.10
C THR A 316 -18.32 -9.95 -12.15
N GLN A 317 -17.75 -10.28 -10.99
CA GLN A 317 -16.59 -11.15 -10.88
C GLN A 317 -16.93 -12.38 -10.03
N THR A 318 -16.83 -13.57 -10.63
CA THR A 318 -17.14 -14.85 -9.98
C THR A 318 -15.86 -15.62 -9.65
N MET A 319 -15.97 -16.64 -8.79
CA MET A 319 -14.86 -17.52 -8.40
C MET A 319 -13.74 -16.79 -7.63
N ILE A 320 -14.07 -15.74 -6.86
CA ILE A 320 -13.09 -15.05 -6.00
C ILE A 320 -12.92 -15.87 -4.72
N PRO A 321 -11.68 -16.19 -4.27
CA PRO A 321 -11.47 -16.77 -2.95
C PRO A 321 -12.05 -15.87 -1.86
N ALA A 322 -12.84 -16.41 -0.94
CA ALA A 322 -13.61 -15.63 0.05
C ALA A 322 -12.74 -14.71 0.92
N ALA A 323 -11.50 -15.12 1.23
CA ALA A 323 -10.53 -14.32 1.96
C ALA A 323 -10.05 -13.06 1.20
N GLU A 324 -10.17 -13.06 -0.13
CA GLU A 324 -9.66 -12.02 -1.02
C GLU A 324 -10.78 -11.11 -1.56
N LEU A 325 -12.05 -11.36 -1.19
CA LEU A 325 -13.20 -10.63 -1.73
C LEU A 325 -13.12 -9.12 -1.49
N GLU A 326 -12.93 -8.71 -0.24
CA GLU A 326 -12.88 -7.29 0.13
C GLU A 326 -11.68 -6.59 -0.49
N THR A 327 -10.52 -7.23 -0.48
CA THR A 327 -9.29 -6.73 -1.13
C THR A 327 -9.51 -6.56 -2.63
N THR A 328 -10.13 -7.54 -3.30
CA THR A 328 -10.44 -7.48 -4.73
C THR A 328 -11.38 -6.31 -5.05
N LYS A 329 -12.42 -6.12 -4.24
CA LYS A 329 -13.36 -5.00 -4.38
C LYS A 329 -12.68 -3.64 -4.22
N GLN A 330 -11.84 -3.48 -3.20
CA GLN A 330 -11.10 -2.23 -2.98
C GLN A 330 -10.11 -1.95 -4.12
N ASN A 331 -9.44 -2.99 -4.62
CA ASN A 331 -8.48 -2.86 -5.72
C ASN A 331 -9.16 -2.44 -7.03
N TRP A 332 -10.34 -2.98 -7.34
CA TRP A 332 -11.15 -2.50 -8.46
C TRP A 332 -11.45 -1.00 -8.33
N GLN A 333 -11.92 -0.56 -7.16
CA GLN A 333 -12.24 0.84 -6.92
C GLN A 333 -11.03 1.75 -7.12
N ARG A 334 -9.89 1.41 -6.51
CA ARG A 334 -8.72 2.27 -6.48
C ARG A 334 -7.97 2.26 -7.81
N TYR A 335 -7.62 1.07 -8.30
CA TYR A 335 -6.67 0.93 -9.41
C TYR A 335 -7.33 0.97 -10.79
N TYR A 336 -8.61 0.64 -10.89
CA TYR A 336 -9.35 0.76 -12.14
C TYR A 336 -10.21 2.00 -12.12
N TRP A 337 -11.24 2.05 -11.27
CA TRP A 337 -12.30 3.05 -11.40
C TRP A 337 -11.83 4.47 -11.09
N ASN A 338 -11.16 4.67 -9.94
CA ASN A 338 -10.63 5.99 -9.58
C ASN A 338 -9.51 6.43 -10.53
N SER A 339 -8.69 5.50 -11.00
CA SER A 339 -7.61 5.80 -11.94
C SER A 339 -8.15 6.19 -13.32
N ILE A 340 -9.16 5.50 -13.83
CA ILE A 340 -9.88 5.85 -15.08
C ILE A 340 -10.55 7.22 -14.95
N ARG A 341 -11.25 7.48 -13.83
CA ARG A 341 -11.88 8.78 -13.54
C ARG A 341 -10.85 9.91 -13.56
N SER A 342 -9.71 9.71 -12.91
CA SER A 342 -8.67 10.74 -12.81
C SER A 342 -7.88 10.90 -14.10
N ALA A 343 -7.60 9.83 -14.83
CA ALA A 343 -6.77 9.87 -16.04
C ALA A 343 -7.52 10.49 -17.23
N PHE A 344 -8.82 10.23 -17.34
CA PHE A 344 -9.63 10.64 -18.50
C PHE A 344 -10.72 11.66 -18.17
N GLY A 345 -10.84 12.06 -16.90
CA GLY A 345 -11.84 13.05 -16.46
C GLY A 345 -13.26 12.50 -16.31
N PHE A 346 -13.46 11.18 -16.33
CA PHE A 346 -14.79 10.54 -16.28
C PHE A 346 -15.46 10.59 -14.89
N GLY A 347 -14.89 11.30 -13.92
CA GLY A 347 -15.36 11.30 -12.52
C GLY A 347 -16.24 12.49 -12.11
N SER A 348 -16.35 13.54 -12.92
CA SER A 348 -17.02 14.78 -12.51
C SER A 348 -18.48 14.79 -12.93
N PHE A 349 -19.38 14.44 -12.02
CA PHE A 349 -20.76 14.93 -12.08
C PHE A 349 -20.72 16.38 -11.62
N LEU A 350 -20.78 17.34 -12.55
CA LEU A 350 -21.04 18.72 -12.19
C LEU A 350 -22.48 18.78 -11.68
N CYS A 351 -22.66 18.76 -10.36
CA CYS A 351 -23.94 19.06 -9.72
C CYS A 351 -24.19 20.56 -9.70
#